data_AF-A0AAE6WFL7-F1
#
_entry.id   AF-A0AAE6WFL7-F1
#
_cell.length_a   1.000
_cell.length_b   1.000
_cell.length_c   1.000
_cell.angle_alpha   90.00
_cell.angle_beta   90.00
_cell.angle_gamma   90.00
#
_symmetry.space_group_name_H-M   'P 1'
#
loop_
_entity.id
_entity.type
_entity.pdbx_description
1 polymer ?
#
loop_
_entity_poly.entity_id
_entity_poly.type
_entity_poly.pdbx_seq_one_letter_code
_entity_poly.pdbx_strand_id
1 'polypeptide(L)'
;MFNCPNCGKQNPPGAAFCSQCGYNLQMYQVPPKKSGLPVPAIVAICVAVVVLLLGGLYVLGSNNDPEYKTADKIELTDIEGTWDLVGESKSGQMTDQIKISEDEITTDSGAKIVPRYSSVTDGDTLVISDSKNIFSANMIEMRLEKRKVNNRERVVLAVYVDDDTGWGYYIRK
;
A
#
# COMPACT_ATOMS: atom_id res chain seq x y z
N MET A 1 -6.54 22.65 -61.31
CA MET A 1 -5.56 23.54 -61.97
C MET A 1 -5.35 24.75 -61.08
N PHE A 2 -4.14 25.30 -60.98
CA PHE A 2 -3.81 26.45 -60.11
C PHE A 2 -3.09 27.52 -60.92
N ASN A 3 -3.43 28.78 -60.73
CA ASN A 3 -2.80 29.90 -61.44
C ASN A 3 -1.56 30.36 -60.67
N CYS A 4 -0.44 30.49 -61.38
CA CYS A 4 0.81 30.98 -60.79
C CYS A 4 0.60 32.40 -60.24
N PRO A 5 0.89 32.68 -58.95
CA PRO A 5 0.70 34.00 -58.36
C PRO A 5 1.66 35.06 -58.95
N ASN A 6 2.76 34.63 -59.57
CA ASN A 6 3.75 35.53 -60.15
C ASN A 6 3.41 35.99 -61.58
N CYS A 7 2.79 35.14 -62.40
CA CYS A 7 2.54 35.44 -63.82
C CYS A 7 1.14 35.10 -64.34
N GLY A 8 0.26 34.58 -63.49
CA GLY A 8 -1.12 34.21 -63.84
C GLY A 8 -1.28 32.93 -64.67
N LYS A 9 -0.19 32.31 -65.16
CA LYS A 9 -0.26 31.08 -65.96
C LYS A 9 -0.89 29.93 -65.18
N GLN A 10 -1.83 29.24 -65.80
CA GLN A 10 -2.45 28.04 -65.26
C GLN A 10 -1.48 26.85 -65.34
N ASN A 11 -1.28 26.16 -64.21
CA ASN A 11 -0.42 24.97 -64.09
C ASN A 11 -1.23 23.78 -63.56
N PRO A 12 -0.82 22.53 -63.85
CA PRO A 12 -1.46 21.34 -63.30
C PRO A 12 -1.29 21.25 -61.78
N PRO A 13 -2.22 20.58 -61.06
CA PRO A 13 -2.06 20.31 -59.63
C PRO A 13 -0.76 19.55 -59.35
N GLY A 14 -0.01 19.95 -58.32
CA GLY A 14 1.26 19.30 -57.93
C GLY A 14 2.49 19.71 -58.75
N ALA A 15 2.39 20.63 -59.71
CA ALA A 15 3.57 21.18 -60.40
C ALA A 15 4.53 21.85 -59.40
N ALA A 16 5.81 21.49 -59.46
CA ALA A 16 6.83 22.08 -58.57
C ALA A 16 7.21 23.52 -58.97
N PHE A 17 7.21 23.80 -60.28
CA PHE A 17 7.59 25.09 -60.84
C PHE A 17 6.59 25.52 -61.93
N CYS A 18 6.42 26.82 -62.12
CA CYS A 18 5.61 27.36 -63.21
C CYS A 18 6.31 27.12 -64.56
N SER A 19 5.60 26.52 -65.50
CA SER A 19 6.12 26.21 -66.85
C SER A 19 6.40 27.43 -67.73
N GLN A 20 6.08 28.64 -67.26
CA GLN A 20 6.25 29.88 -68.01
C GLN A 20 7.29 30.83 -67.39
N CYS A 21 7.28 31.01 -66.07
CA CYS A 21 8.20 31.95 -65.42
C CYS A 21 9.16 31.30 -64.41
N GLY A 22 9.12 29.97 -64.26
CA GLY A 22 10.00 29.25 -63.34
C GLY A 22 9.71 29.43 -61.84
N TYR A 23 8.65 30.16 -61.47
CA TYR A 23 8.28 30.39 -60.07
C TYR A 23 8.03 29.07 -59.32
N ASN A 24 8.59 28.93 -58.13
CA ASN A 24 8.41 27.73 -57.30
C ASN A 24 6.99 27.68 -56.70
N LEU A 25 6.23 26.66 -57.07
CA LEU A 25 4.83 26.44 -56.67
C LEU A 25 4.69 25.49 -55.48
N GLN A 26 5.78 24.89 -54.98
CA GLN A 26 5.76 23.91 -53.88
C GLN A 26 5.34 24.53 -52.55
N MET A 27 5.60 25.83 -52.33
CA MET A 27 5.15 26.53 -51.11
C MET A 27 3.64 26.61 -50.96
N TYR A 28 2.87 26.32 -52.02
CA TYR A 28 1.40 26.32 -52.00
C TYR A 28 0.78 24.91 -51.94
N GLN A 29 1.60 23.86 -51.85
CA GLN A 29 1.08 22.53 -51.55
C GLN A 29 0.71 22.50 -50.07
N VAL A 30 -0.60 22.50 -49.78
CA VAL A 30 -1.09 22.34 -48.41
C VAL A 30 -0.52 21.02 -47.88
N PRO A 31 0.28 21.05 -46.79
CA PRO A 31 0.88 19.83 -46.27
C PRO A 31 -0.23 18.83 -45.92
N PRO A 32 -0.03 17.53 -46.19
CA PRO A 32 -1.03 16.52 -45.86
C PRO A 32 -1.33 16.58 -44.35
N LYS A 33 -2.60 16.78 -44.01
CA LYS A 33 -3.08 16.84 -42.63
C LYS A 33 -2.78 15.48 -41.97
N LYS A 34 -1.75 15.41 -41.12
CA LYS A 34 -1.49 14.24 -40.28
C LYS A 34 -2.71 14.00 -39.40
N SER A 35 -3.36 12.85 -39.54
CA SER A 35 -4.45 12.43 -38.68
C SER A 35 -3.88 12.08 -37.30
N GLY A 36 -3.98 13.02 -36.35
CA GLY A 36 -3.72 12.74 -34.95
C GLY A 36 -4.72 11.72 -34.39
N LEU A 37 -4.33 11.03 -33.32
CA LEU A 37 -5.19 10.09 -32.62
C LEU A 37 -6.46 10.82 -32.13
N PRO A 38 -7.67 10.23 -32.25
CA PRO A 38 -8.90 10.88 -31.83
C PRO A 38 -8.85 11.19 -30.32
N VAL A 39 -9.23 12.41 -29.94
CA VAL A 39 -9.24 12.90 -28.55
C VAL A 39 -9.92 11.92 -27.57
N PRO A 40 -11.07 11.29 -27.91
CA PRO A 40 -11.68 10.29 -27.03
C PRO A 40 -10.78 9.09 -26.72
N ALA A 41 -9.93 8.67 -27.65
CA ALA A 41 -8.99 7.57 -27.42
C ALA A 41 -7.89 7.96 -26.43
N ILE A 42 -7.40 9.22 -26.51
CA ILE A 42 -6.43 9.75 -25.54
C ILE A 42 -7.03 9.76 -24.14
N VAL A 43 -8.27 10.24 -24.00
CA VAL A 43 -8.97 10.26 -22.71
C VAL A 43 -9.18 8.84 -22.16
N ALA A 44 -9.62 7.89 -22.99
CA ALA A 44 -9.81 6.51 -22.57
C ALA A 44 -8.51 5.85 -22.09
N ILE A 45 -7.39 6.11 -22.78
CA ILE A 45 -6.07 5.62 -22.38
C ILE A 45 -5.65 6.24 -21.05
N CYS A 46 -5.81 7.55 -20.87
CA CYS A 46 -5.50 8.21 -19.60
C CYS A 46 -6.33 7.65 -18.44
N VAL A 47 -7.64 7.44 -18.64
CA VAL A 47 -8.51 6.85 -17.63
C VAL A 47 -8.07 5.42 -17.30
N ALA A 48 -7.78 4.59 -18.31
CA ALA A 48 -7.31 3.22 -18.09
C ALA A 48 -5.98 3.20 -17.30
N VAL A 49 -5.04 4.08 -17.63
CA VAL A 49 -3.77 4.20 -16.90
C VAL A 49 -4.01 4.64 -15.46
N VAL A 50 -4.86 5.63 -15.21
CA VAL A 50 -5.19 6.07 -13.84
C VAL A 50 -5.87 4.95 -13.06
N VAL A 51 -6.80 4.22 -13.66
CA VAL A 51 -7.47 3.07 -13.01
C VAL A 51 -6.47 1.95 -12.70
N LEU A 52 -5.54 1.65 -13.61
CA LEU A 52 -4.50 0.64 -13.37
C LEU A 52 -3.49 1.09 -12.32
N LEU A 53 -3.15 2.37 -12.25
CA LEU A 53 -2.28 2.91 -11.21
C LEU A 53 -2.98 2.91 -9.86
N LEU A 54 -4.21 3.39 -9.76
CA LEU A 54 -4.98 3.40 -8.51
C LEU A 54 -5.33 1.98 -8.04
N GLY A 55 -5.80 1.13 -8.95
CA GLY A 55 -6.09 -0.28 -8.67
C GLY A 55 -4.83 -1.08 -8.35
N GLY A 56 -3.73 -0.82 -9.06
CA GLY A 56 -2.42 -1.40 -8.76
C GLY A 56 -1.90 -0.98 -7.39
N LEU A 57 -2.03 0.31 -7.03
CA LEU A 57 -1.65 0.80 -5.70
C LEU A 57 -2.54 0.20 -4.59
N TYR A 58 -3.83 0.01 -4.85
CA TYR A 58 -4.77 -0.64 -3.93
C TYR A 58 -4.48 -2.14 -3.71
N VAL A 59 -3.96 -2.83 -4.72
CA VAL A 59 -3.55 -4.24 -4.60
C VAL A 59 -2.16 -4.37 -3.97
N LEU A 60 -1.27 -3.39 -4.18
CA LEU A 60 0.11 -3.38 -3.69
C LEU A 60 0.31 -2.71 -2.33
N GLY A 61 -0.62 -1.86 -1.87
CA GLY A 61 -0.69 -1.33 -0.51
C GLY A 61 -1.90 -1.94 0.20
N SER A 62 -1.83 -2.49 1.41
CA SER A 62 -0.84 -2.36 2.48
C SER A 62 -1.08 -3.55 3.41
N ASN A 63 -0.17 -4.53 3.44
CA ASN A 63 -0.12 -5.36 4.64
C ASN A 63 0.54 -4.48 5.69
N ASN A 64 -0.22 -4.02 6.68
CA ASN A 64 0.31 -3.22 7.81
C ASN A 64 1.13 -4.07 8.79
N ASP A 65 1.57 -5.25 8.36
CA ASP A 65 2.36 -6.16 9.17
C ASP A 65 3.67 -5.50 9.59
N PRO A 66 4.06 -5.60 10.86
CA PRO A 66 5.39 -5.18 11.25
C PRO A 66 6.43 -6.11 10.62
N GLU A 67 7.67 -5.64 10.62
CA GLU A 67 8.81 -6.52 10.36
C GLU A 67 8.86 -7.62 11.43
N TYR A 68 9.08 -8.86 11.01
CA TYR A 68 9.25 -9.97 11.96
C TYR A 68 10.55 -9.82 12.73
N LYS A 69 10.44 -9.83 14.07
CA LYS A 69 11.56 -9.89 15.00
C LYS A 69 11.32 -11.00 16.03
N THR A 70 12.39 -11.66 16.43
CA THR A 70 12.40 -12.62 17.56
C THR A 70 12.24 -11.87 18.88
N ALA A 71 11.83 -12.54 19.96
CA ALA A 71 11.49 -11.82 21.19
C ALA A 71 12.72 -11.20 21.86
N ASP A 72 13.92 -11.75 21.68
CA ASP A 72 15.17 -11.14 22.14
C ASP A 72 15.51 -9.79 21.48
N LYS A 73 14.91 -9.49 20.32
CA LYS A 73 15.21 -8.31 19.50
C LYS A 73 14.03 -7.37 19.31
N ILE A 74 12.86 -7.78 19.79
CA ILE A 74 11.64 -7.00 19.62
C ILE A 74 11.61 -5.87 20.65
N GLU A 75 11.33 -4.67 20.19
CA GLU A 75 11.10 -3.51 21.04
C GLU A 75 9.60 -3.17 21.10
N LEU A 76 9.18 -2.39 22.10
CA LEU A 76 7.78 -1.98 22.23
C LEU A 76 7.30 -1.20 20.99
N THR A 77 8.18 -0.37 20.43
CA THR A 77 7.99 0.40 19.19
C THR A 77 7.66 -0.48 17.98
N ASP A 78 8.19 -1.71 17.93
CA ASP A 78 7.94 -2.65 16.83
C ASP A 78 6.51 -3.20 16.83
N ILE A 79 5.87 -3.21 18.00
CA ILE A 79 4.52 -3.75 18.21
C ILE A 79 3.48 -2.67 18.50
N GLU A 80 3.84 -1.39 18.41
CA GLU A 80 2.87 -0.30 18.55
C GLU A 80 1.77 -0.37 17.49
N GLY A 81 0.62 0.20 17.82
CA GLY A 81 -0.50 0.33 16.90
C GLY A 81 -1.71 -0.47 17.34
N THR A 82 -2.65 -0.61 16.40
CA THR A 82 -3.92 -1.29 16.64
C THR A 82 -3.89 -2.68 16.03
N TRP A 83 -4.31 -3.66 16.82
CA TRP A 83 -4.22 -5.08 16.55
C TRP A 83 -5.61 -5.68 16.64
N ASP A 84 -6.07 -6.30 15.55
CA ASP A 84 -7.39 -6.92 15.47
C ASP A 84 -7.27 -8.45 15.57
N LEU A 85 -8.14 -9.08 16.36
CA LEU A 85 -8.14 -10.51 16.62
C LEU A 85 -8.38 -11.31 15.33
N VAL A 86 -7.59 -12.37 15.14
CA VAL A 86 -7.80 -13.35 14.09
C VAL A 86 -8.77 -14.41 14.61
N GLY A 87 -9.94 -14.50 13.99
CA GLY A 87 -11.07 -15.34 14.45
C GLY A 87 -10.83 -16.86 14.56
N GLU A 88 -9.66 -17.36 14.15
CA GLU A 88 -9.24 -18.75 14.39
C GLU A 88 -8.58 -18.96 15.77
N SER A 89 -8.39 -17.90 16.56
CA SER A 89 -7.90 -17.98 17.94
C SER A 89 -9.06 -18.07 18.95
N LYS A 90 -8.77 -18.45 20.20
CA LYS A 90 -9.76 -18.69 21.28
C LYS A 90 -10.55 -17.40 21.64
N SER A 91 -11.49 -17.02 20.77
CA SER A 91 -12.24 -15.75 20.79
C SER A 91 -13.06 -15.52 22.07
N GLY A 92 -13.33 -16.56 22.88
CA GLY A 92 -14.04 -16.41 24.15
C GLY A 92 -13.21 -15.88 25.32
N GLN A 93 -11.88 -15.95 25.26
CA GLN A 93 -10.97 -15.41 26.29
C GLN A 93 -10.23 -14.16 25.82
N MET A 94 -10.27 -13.87 24.52
CA MET A 94 -9.51 -12.80 23.90
C MET A 94 -10.40 -11.59 23.63
N THR A 95 -9.83 -10.39 23.79
CA THR A 95 -10.42 -9.13 23.29
C THR A 95 -10.35 -9.09 21.76
N ASP A 96 -11.33 -8.46 21.12
CA ASP A 96 -11.35 -8.32 19.66
C ASP A 96 -10.26 -7.34 19.18
N GLN A 97 -9.87 -6.38 20.01
CA GLN A 97 -8.88 -5.36 19.67
C GLN A 97 -7.94 -5.01 20.83
N ILE A 98 -6.64 -4.96 20.50
CA ILE A 98 -5.59 -4.45 21.38
C ILE A 98 -4.98 -3.20 20.74
N LYS A 99 -4.74 -2.16 21.55
CA LYS A 99 -3.96 -0.98 21.15
C LYS A 99 -2.72 -0.90 22.01
N ILE A 100 -1.56 -0.79 21.38
CA ILE A 100 -0.26 -0.74 22.05
C ILE A 100 0.43 0.58 21.70
N SER A 101 0.97 1.23 22.72
CA SER A 101 1.83 2.42 22.62
C SER A 101 2.91 2.37 23.70
N GLU A 102 3.94 3.22 23.61
CA GLU A 102 4.97 3.34 24.65
C GLU A 102 4.37 3.60 26.05
N ASP A 103 3.31 4.40 26.12
CA ASP A 103 2.71 4.85 27.38
C ASP A 103 1.65 3.87 27.91
N GLU A 104 0.95 3.18 27.03
CA GLU A 104 -0.27 2.46 27.39
C GLU A 104 -0.63 1.34 26.41
N ILE A 105 -1.09 0.22 26.97
CA ILE A 105 -1.77 -0.87 26.28
C ILE A 105 -3.23 -0.89 26.72
N THR A 106 -4.16 -0.88 25.77
CA THR A 106 -5.61 -0.92 26.03
C THR A 106 -6.31 -2.00 25.21
N THR A 107 -7.45 -2.48 25.72
CA THR A 107 -8.32 -3.45 25.06
C THR A 107 -9.73 -2.90 24.89
N ASP A 108 -10.54 -3.47 24.00
CA ASP A 108 -11.96 -3.11 23.87
C ASP A 108 -12.81 -3.49 25.09
N SER A 109 -12.35 -4.46 25.88
CA SER A 109 -12.95 -4.84 27.17
C SER A 109 -12.69 -3.80 28.28
N GLY A 110 -11.88 -2.77 27.99
CA GLY A 110 -11.56 -1.69 28.92
C GLY A 110 -10.35 -1.96 29.82
N ALA A 111 -9.59 -3.03 29.58
CA ALA A 111 -8.33 -3.26 30.29
C ALA A 111 -7.30 -2.19 29.88
N LYS A 112 -6.51 -1.73 30.85
CA LYS A 112 -5.51 -0.68 30.69
C LYS A 112 -4.25 -1.08 31.45
N ILE A 113 -3.13 -1.12 30.74
CA ILE A 113 -1.82 -1.53 31.25
C ILE A 113 -0.82 -0.44 30.87
N VAL A 114 -0.04 0.03 31.84
CA VAL A 114 1.02 1.03 31.61
C VAL A 114 2.35 0.28 31.54
N PRO A 115 2.98 0.10 30.37
CA PRO A 115 4.22 -0.65 30.25
C PRO A 115 5.33 0.00 31.09
N ARG A 116 5.92 -0.74 32.03
CA ARG A 116 7.04 -0.23 32.85
C ARG A 116 8.32 -1.03 32.65
N TYR A 117 8.19 -2.33 32.43
CA TYR A 117 9.30 -3.25 32.26
C TYR A 117 8.99 -4.22 31.13
N SER A 118 10.00 -4.47 30.30
CA SER A 118 10.02 -5.57 29.35
C SER A 118 11.18 -6.52 29.69
N SER A 119 10.94 -7.81 29.52
CA SER A 119 11.98 -8.84 29.61
C SER A 119 11.66 -9.98 28.65
N VAL A 120 12.68 -10.76 28.30
CA VAL A 120 12.52 -11.90 27.40
C VAL A 120 12.75 -13.16 28.20
N THR A 121 11.81 -14.11 28.12
CA THR A 121 11.95 -15.40 28.79
C THR A 121 12.83 -16.36 27.98
N ASP A 122 13.29 -17.44 28.63
CA ASP A 122 14.00 -18.53 27.96
C ASP A 122 13.15 -19.22 26.85
N GLY A 123 11.84 -18.96 26.82
CA GLY A 123 10.90 -19.45 25.80
C GLY A 123 10.72 -18.54 24.58
N ASP A 124 11.56 -17.50 24.42
CA ASP A 124 11.46 -16.50 23.34
C ASP A 124 10.12 -15.75 23.34
N THR A 125 9.72 -15.29 24.53
CA THR A 125 8.51 -14.48 24.74
C THR A 125 8.88 -13.13 25.36
N LEU A 126 8.36 -12.05 24.79
CA LEU A 126 8.41 -10.71 25.37
C LEU A 126 7.35 -10.63 26.48
N VAL A 127 7.79 -10.37 27.69
CA VAL A 127 6.91 -10.15 28.85
C VAL A 127 6.86 -8.65 29.13
N ILE A 128 5.67 -8.07 29.09
CA ILE A 128 5.42 -6.69 29.50
C ILE A 128 4.74 -6.68 30.86
N SER A 129 5.25 -5.86 31.77
CA SER A 129 4.71 -5.70 33.13
C SER A 129 4.37 -4.26 33.46
N ASP A 130 3.27 -4.06 34.20
CA ASP A 130 2.79 -2.77 34.67
C ASP A 130 3.38 -2.26 36.00
N SER A 131 4.16 -3.11 36.69
CA SER A 131 4.70 -2.79 38.01
C SER A 131 6.07 -3.42 38.26
N LYS A 132 6.84 -2.87 39.21
CA LYS A 132 8.08 -3.51 39.70
C LYS A 132 7.82 -4.68 40.65
N ASN A 133 6.59 -4.83 41.14
CA ASN A 133 6.23 -5.85 42.10
C ASN A 133 5.71 -7.07 41.36
N ILE A 134 6.59 -8.05 41.14
CA ILE A 134 6.28 -9.29 40.40
C ILE A 134 5.10 -10.08 41.00
N PHE A 135 4.78 -9.89 42.27
CA PHE A 135 3.67 -10.59 42.95
C PHE A 135 2.30 -9.95 42.71
N SER A 136 2.27 -8.72 42.20
CA SER A 136 1.04 -7.98 41.93
C SER A 136 0.99 -7.40 40.52
N ALA A 137 1.95 -7.78 39.67
CA ALA A 137 2.07 -7.23 38.33
C ALA A 137 1.10 -7.93 37.38
N ASN A 138 0.40 -7.16 36.58
CA ASN A 138 -0.22 -7.70 35.38
C ASN A 138 0.92 -7.95 34.39
N MET A 139 1.09 -9.21 34.00
CA MET A 139 2.07 -9.62 33.01
C MET A 139 1.34 -9.97 31.73
N ILE A 140 1.80 -9.46 30.60
CA ILE A 140 1.35 -9.91 29.29
C ILE A 140 2.54 -10.54 28.59
N GLU A 141 2.36 -11.79 28.20
CA GLU A 141 3.29 -12.54 27.38
C GLU A 141 2.92 -12.39 25.91
N MET A 142 3.86 -11.92 25.09
CA MET A 142 3.66 -11.67 23.67
C MET A 142 4.87 -12.04 22.84
N ARG A 143 4.65 -12.28 21.54
CA ARG A 143 5.73 -12.37 20.55
C ARG A 143 5.20 -12.13 19.14
N LEU A 144 6.09 -11.86 18.19
CA LEU A 144 5.72 -11.90 16.78
C LEU A 144 5.86 -13.33 16.24
N GLU A 145 4.93 -13.72 15.39
CA GLU A 145 4.98 -15.00 14.68
C GLU A 145 4.63 -14.81 13.21
N LYS A 146 5.22 -15.65 12.35
CA LYS A 146 4.77 -15.78 10.96
C LYS A 146 3.66 -16.82 10.90
N ARG A 147 2.47 -16.41 10.48
CA ARG A 147 1.31 -17.30 10.36
C ARG A 147 0.56 -17.05 9.06
N LYS A 148 -0.08 -18.10 8.55
CA LYS A 148 -0.96 -17.99 7.38
C LYS A 148 -2.36 -17.60 7.84
N VAL A 149 -2.78 -16.37 7.57
CA VAL A 149 -4.10 -15.83 7.92
C VAL A 149 -4.82 -15.51 6.62
N ASN A 150 -6.05 -16.02 6.43
CA ASN A 150 -6.83 -15.83 5.21
C ASN A 150 -6.05 -16.17 3.93
N ASN A 151 -5.33 -17.29 3.96
CA ASN A 151 -4.49 -17.79 2.87
C ASN A 151 -3.30 -16.89 2.47
N ARG A 152 -2.92 -15.91 3.29
CA ARG A 152 -1.73 -15.07 3.11
C ARG A 152 -0.77 -15.24 4.29
N GLU A 153 0.54 -15.23 4.02
CA GLU A 153 1.53 -15.14 5.10
C GLU A 153 1.46 -13.74 5.73
N ARG A 154 1.38 -13.69 7.06
CA ARG A 154 1.28 -12.49 7.87
C ARG A 154 2.24 -12.57 9.06
N VAL A 155 2.71 -11.42 9.51
CA VAL A 155 3.35 -11.28 10.83
C VAL A 155 2.26 -10.91 11.82
N VAL A 156 2.01 -11.79 12.79
CA VAL A 156 0.96 -11.63 13.81
C VAL A 156 1.58 -11.35 15.17
N LEU A 157 0.85 -10.62 16.01
CA LEU A 157 1.12 -10.55 17.44
C LEU A 157 0.43 -11.74 18.11
N ALA A 158 1.23 -12.66 18.65
CA ALA A 158 0.75 -13.73 19.51
C ALA A 158 0.71 -13.20 20.94
N VAL A 159 -0.43 -13.33 21.61
CA VAL A 159 -0.66 -12.94 23.01
C VAL A 159 -1.06 -14.18 23.79
N TYR A 160 -0.37 -14.46 24.89
CA TYR A 160 -0.63 -15.64 25.70
C TYR A 160 -2.00 -15.56 26.37
N VAL A 161 -2.63 -16.72 26.53
CA VAL A 161 -3.91 -16.87 27.23
C VAL A 161 -3.64 -17.52 28.57
N ASP A 162 -3.80 -16.76 29.64
CA ASP A 162 -3.70 -17.28 31.00
C ASP A 162 -4.62 -18.49 31.18
N ASP A 163 -4.12 -19.50 31.91
CA ASP A 163 -4.80 -20.75 32.29
C ASP A 163 -4.94 -21.87 31.25
N ASP A 164 -4.65 -21.66 29.95
CA ASP A 164 -5.08 -22.63 28.92
C ASP A 164 -4.01 -23.03 27.88
N THR A 165 -2.72 -22.76 28.17
CA THR A 165 -1.53 -23.10 27.35
C THR A 165 -1.59 -22.65 25.88
N GLY A 166 -2.43 -21.66 25.57
CA GLY A 166 -2.75 -21.23 24.21
C GLY A 166 -2.32 -19.80 23.91
N TRP A 167 -2.39 -19.44 22.63
CA TRP A 167 -2.10 -18.08 22.14
C TRP A 167 -3.31 -17.54 21.36
N GLY A 168 -3.65 -16.28 21.60
CA GLY A 168 -4.46 -15.47 20.70
C GLY A 168 -3.58 -14.80 19.65
N TYR A 169 -4.08 -14.66 18.43
CA TYR A 169 -3.30 -14.07 17.33
C TYR A 169 -4.00 -12.84 16.80
N TYR A 170 -3.24 -11.77 16.61
CA TYR A 170 -3.74 -10.50 16.10
C TYR A 170 -2.99 -10.05 14.86
N ILE A 171 -3.70 -9.39 13.95
CA ILE A 171 -3.11 -8.71 12.79
C ILE A 171 -3.09 -7.21 13.00
N ARG A 172 -2.02 -6.55 12.54
CA ARG A 172 -1.91 -5.10 12.61
C ARG A 172 -2.86 -4.47 11.60
N LYS A 173 -3.63 -3.50 12.07
CA LYS A 173 -4.64 -2.78 11.29
C LYS A 173 -4.03 -1.79 10.32
#